data_AF-A0A0A5HQ61-F1
#
_entry.id   AF-A0A0A5HQ61-F1
#
_cell.length_a   1.000
_cell.length_b   1.000
_cell.length_c   1.000
_cell.angle_alpha   90.00
_cell.angle_beta   90.00
_cell.angle_gamma   90.00
#
_symmetry.space_group_name_H-M   'P 1'
#
loop_
_entity.id
_entity.type
_entity.pdbx_description
1 polymer ?
#
loop_
_entity_poly.entity_id
_entity_poly.type
_entity_poly.pdbx_seq_one_letter_code
_entity_poly.pdbx_strand_id
1 'polypeptide(L)' 'MKAQHKNMLITALLTIIILAAINNIAAMKTLKETINGKTGWF' A
#
# COMPACT_ATOMS: atom_id res chain seq x y z
N MET A 1 -25.56 10.87 6.66
CA MET A 1 -24.37 11.53 6.08
C MET A 1 -24.73 12.10 4.71
N LYS A 2 -24.62 13.41 4.49
CA LYS A 2 -24.82 14.03 3.16
C LYS A 2 -23.79 13.42 2.18
N ALA A 3 -24.15 13.25 0.90
CA ALA A 3 -23.30 12.59 -0.11
C ALA A 3 -21.84 13.10 -0.13
N GLN A 4 -21.65 14.40 0.07
CA GLN A 4 -20.33 15.04 0.20
C GLN A 4 -19.44 14.43 1.28
N HIS A 5 -19.99 14.07 2.44
CA HIS A 5 -19.21 13.46 3.53
C HIS A 5 -18.82 12.01 3.23
N LYS A 6 -19.67 11.27 2.51
CA LYS A 6 -19.33 9.92 2.02
C LYS A 6 -18.18 9.96 1.02
N ASN A 7 -18.22 10.90 0.07
CA ASN A 7 -17.16 11.05 -0.92
C ASN A 7 -15.82 11.42 -0.25
N MET A 8 -15.85 12.33 0.72
CA MET A 8 -14.64 12.73 1.45
C MET A 8 -14.03 11.55 2.23
N LEU A 9 -14.86 10.72 2.87
CA LEU A 9 -14.40 9.52 3.57
C LEU A 9 -13.80 8.48 2.62
N ILE A 10 -14.43 8.27 1.46
CA ILE A 10 -13.92 7.34 0.44
C ILE A 10 -12.56 7.83 -0.10
N THR A 11 -12.44 9.12 -0.40
CA THR A 11 -11.17 9.71 -0.85
C THR A 11 -10.09 9.56 0.22
N ALA A 12 -10.40 9.86 1.49
CA ALA A 12 -9.45 9.70 2.59
C ALA A 12 -8.99 8.24 2.74
N LEU A 13 -9.92 7.28 2.64
CA LEU A 13 -9.63 5.85 2.68
C LEU A 13 -8.69 5.43 1.55
N LEU A 14 -8.98 5.85 0.32
CA LEU A 14 -8.14 5.57 -0.85
C LEU A 14 -6.73 6.15 -0.68
N THR A 15 -6.62 7.40 -0.20
CA THR A 15 -5.32 8.03 0.05
C THR A 15 -4.52 7.26 1.10
N ILE A 16 -5.15 6.83 2.20
CA ILE A 16 -4.49 6.03 3.23
C ILE A 16 -4.02 4.68 2.68
N ILE A 17 -4.84 4.01 1.87
CA ILE A 17 -4.47 2.72 1.25
C ILE A 17 -3.29 2.90 0.30
N ILE A 18 -3.27 3.96 -0.51
CA ILE A 18 -2.16 4.26 -1.43
C ILE A 18 -0.88 4.56 -0.66
N LEU A 19 -0.94 5.39 0.38
CA LEU A 19 0.20 5.69 1.23
C LEU A 19 0.72 4.44 1.95
N ALA A 20 -0.18 3.62 2.47
CA ALA A 20 0.17 2.35 3.08
C ALA A 20 0.83 1.42 2.07
N ALA A 21 0.29 1.30 0.85
CA ALA A 21 0.88 0.50 -0.22
C ALA A 21 2.29 1.01 -0.58
N ILE A 22 2.48 2.31 -0.76
CA ILE A 22 3.80 2.91 -1.04
C ILE A 22 4.78 2.63 0.09
N ASN A 23 4.36 2.81 1.34
CA ASN A 23 5.21 2.56 2.50
C ASN A 23 5.48 1.05 2.69
N ASN A 24 4.54 0.20 2.31
CA ASN A 24 4.71 -1.25 2.25
C ASN A 24 5.47 -1.71 1.01
N ILE A 25 5.73 -0.90 -0.02
CA ILE A 25 6.63 -1.29 -1.13
C ILE A 25 8.06 -1.43 -0.60
N ALA A 26 8.47 -0.59 0.36
CA ALA A 26 9.75 -0.76 1.05
C ALA A 26 9.78 -2.10 1.84
N ALA A 27 8.72 -2.41 2.58
CA ALA A 27 8.61 -3.69 3.29
C ALA A 27 8.45 -4.89 2.35
N MET A 28 7.76 -4.74 1.22
CA MET A 28 7.62 -5.74 0.16
C MET A 28 8.95 -5.95 -0.55
N LYS A 29 9.81 -4.94 -0.67
CA LYS A 29 11.15 -5.09 -1.21
C LYS A 29 12.01 -5.93 -0.27
N THR A 30 12.02 -5.60 1.04
CA THR A 30 12.72 -6.40 2.05
C THR A 30 12.15 -7.82 2.14
N LEU A 31 10.82 -7.98 2.10
CA LEU A 31 10.15 -9.27 2.08
C LEU A 31 10.43 -10.03 0.79
N LYS A 32 10.44 -9.37 -0.36
CA LYS A 32 10.80 -9.97 -1.66
C LYS A 32 12.27 -10.41 -1.66
N GLU A 33 13.18 -9.63 -1.07
CA GLU A 33 14.59 -10.00 -0.91
C GLU A 33 14.81 -11.12 0.11
N THR A 34 13.98 -11.18 1.15
CA THR A 34 14.00 -12.25 2.17
C THR A 34 13.42 -13.55 1.63
N ILE A 35 12.32 -13.48 0.86
CA ILE A 35 11.65 -14.63 0.25
C ILE A 35 12.44 -15.12 -0.98
N ASN A 36 12.99 -14.24 -1.82
CA ASN A 36 13.86 -14.61 -2.95
C ASN A 36 15.32 -14.88 -2.53
N GLY A 37 15.58 -15.06 -1.22
CA GLY A 37 16.90 -15.05 -0.58
C GLY A 37 18.10 -15.30 -1.50
N LYS A 38 18.92 -14.26 -1.75
CA LYS A 38 20.20 -14.25 -2.51
C LYS A 38 20.26 -14.93 -3.90
N THR A 39 19.25 -15.67 -4.33
CA THR A 39 19.20 -16.37 -5.62
C THR A 39 17.89 -15.98 -6.29
N GLY A 40 17.93 -14.86 -7.00
CA GLY A 40 16.77 -14.28 -7.67
C GLY A 40 16.14 -15.23 -8.70
N TRP A 41 14.80 -15.24 -8.70
CA TRP A 41 13.95 -15.83 -9.74
C TRP A 41 13.06 -14.79 -10.44
N PHE A 42 13.30 -13.50 -10.20
CA PHE A 42 12.79 -12.35 -10.96
C PHE A 42 13.90 -11.31 -11.11
#